data_AF-A0A3M2RG53-F1
#
_entry.id   AF-A0A3M2RG53-F1
#
_cell.length_a   1.000
_cell.length_b   1.000
_cell.length_c   1.000
_cell.angle_alpha   90.00
_cell.angle_beta   90.00
_cell.angle_gamma   90.00
#
_symmetry.space_group_name_H-M   'P 1'
#
loop_
_entity.id
_entity.type
_entity.pdbx_description
1 polymer ?
#
loop_
_entity_poly.entity_id
_entity_poly.type
_entity_poly.pdbx_seq_one_letter_code
_entity_poly.pdbx_strand_id
1 'polypeptide(L)'
;MKVHTSVMTAGVLMAALFAASPAALAHDHKGMDHHEGKRDKKEMCEDFREGKGKFSKEHREERQKEMQEHRAEMADRLMLTDEQRVIWSEIHDERMEKWQKKMEKRCDDMK
;
A
#
# COMPACT_ATOMS: atom_id res chain seq x y z
N MET A 1 -0.11 -43.16 -2.18
CA MET A 1 0.24 -41.76 -1.89
C MET A 1 -0.86 -40.88 -2.46
N LYS A 2 -1.57 -40.12 -1.62
CA LYS A 2 -2.69 -39.25 -2.02
C LYS A 2 -2.25 -37.82 -1.68
N VAL A 3 -1.77 -37.10 -2.68
CA VAL A 3 -1.12 -35.79 -2.53
C VAL A 3 -2.15 -34.71 -2.87
N HIS A 4 -2.58 -33.99 -1.83
CA HIS A 4 -3.01 -32.58 -1.81
C HIS A 4 -3.65 -32.01 -3.10
N THR A 5 -4.92 -32.30 -3.34
CA THR A 5 -5.74 -31.63 -4.38
C THR A 5 -6.49 -30.39 -3.87
N SER A 6 -6.28 -29.94 -2.63
CA SER A 6 -7.08 -28.86 -2.01
C SER A 6 -6.47 -27.45 -2.10
N VAL A 7 -5.18 -27.31 -2.43
CA VAL A 7 -4.49 -26.00 -2.38
C VAL A 7 -4.56 -25.23 -3.70
N MET A 8 -4.88 -25.88 -4.82
CA MET A 8 -4.81 -25.24 -6.14
C MET A 8 -6.07 -24.50 -6.60
N THR A 9 -7.20 -24.61 -5.88
CA THR A 9 -8.47 -24.01 -6.34
C THR A 9 -8.75 -22.61 -5.78
N ALA A 10 -8.00 -22.12 -4.78
CA ALA A 10 -8.24 -20.80 -4.19
C ALA A 10 -7.57 -19.63 -4.96
N GLY A 11 -6.52 -19.89 -5.75
CA GLY A 11 -5.78 -18.84 -6.47
C GLY A 11 -6.52 -18.23 -7.67
N VAL A 12 -7.47 -18.95 -8.27
CA VAL A 12 -8.13 -18.53 -9.54
C VAL A 12 -9.22 -17.48 -9.31
N LEU A 13 -9.86 -17.43 -8.13
CA LEU A 13 -10.96 -16.51 -7.86
C LEU A 13 -10.51 -15.06 -7.68
N MET A 14 -9.31 -14.81 -7.16
CA MET A 14 -8.81 -13.44 -6.95
C MET A 14 -8.50 -12.73 -8.28
N ALA A 15 -7.99 -13.44 -9.28
CA ALA A 15 -7.63 -12.85 -10.57
C ALA A 15 -8.85 -12.25 -11.32
N ALA A 16 -10.03 -12.86 -11.17
CA ALA A 16 -11.25 -12.41 -11.84
C ALA A 16 -11.80 -11.08 -11.27
N LEU A 17 -11.69 -10.85 -9.96
CA LEU A 17 -12.15 -9.62 -9.30
C LEU A 17 -11.26 -8.40 -9.65
N PHE A 18 -9.96 -8.62 -9.84
CA PHE A 18 -9.03 -7.55 -10.23
C PHE A 18 -9.12 -7.21 -11.73
N ALA A 19 -9.41 -8.18 -12.60
CA ALA A 19 -9.51 -7.95 -14.05
C ALA A 19 -10.74 -7.11 -14.45
N ALA A 20 -11.85 -7.19 -13.71
CA ALA A 20 -13.10 -6.49 -14.03
C ALA A 20 -13.19 -5.04 -13.49
N SER A 21 -12.30 -4.64 -12.58
CA SER A 21 -12.48 -3.41 -11.79
C SER A 21 -11.70 -2.14 -12.20
N PRO A 22 -10.91 -2.04 -13.30
CA PRO A 22 -10.29 -0.76 -13.64
C PRO A 22 -11.29 0.31 -14.14
N ALA A 23 -12.38 -0.10 -14.81
CA ALA A 23 -13.30 0.84 -15.45
C ALA A 23 -14.28 1.51 -14.45
N ALA A 24 -14.65 0.82 -13.37
CA ALA A 24 -15.60 1.34 -12.37
C ALA A 24 -14.95 2.30 -11.36
N LEU A 25 -13.67 2.10 -11.03
CA LEU A 25 -12.93 2.94 -10.07
C LEU A 25 -12.33 4.21 -10.69
N ALA A 26 -12.29 4.31 -12.02
CA ALA A 26 -11.70 5.45 -12.73
C ALA A 26 -12.66 6.64 -12.93
N HIS A 27 -13.96 6.49 -12.63
CA HIS A 27 -14.96 7.51 -12.98
C HIS A 27 -15.10 8.67 -11.97
N ASP A 28 -14.53 8.57 -10.77
CA ASP A 28 -14.78 9.54 -9.67
C ASP A 28 -13.56 10.36 -9.22
N HIS A 29 -12.59 10.60 -10.11
CA HIS A 29 -11.47 11.52 -9.84
C HIS A 29 -11.59 12.88 -10.54
N LYS A 30 -12.80 13.31 -10.91
CA LYS A 30 -13.05 14.68 -11.37
C LYS A 30 -13.46 15.56 -10.19
N GLY A 31 -12.51 16.22 -9.54
CA GLY A 31 -12.87 17.34 -8.65
C GLY A 31 -11.94 17.66 -7.49
N MET A 32 -10.80 16.99 -7.32
CA MET A 32 -9.81 17.48 -6.35
C MET A 32 -8.77 18.33 -7.08
N ASP A 33 -9.06 19.62 -7.19
CA ASP A 33 -8.04 20.64 -7.40
C ASP A 33 -7.06 20.56 -6.22
N HIS A 34 -6.05 19.70 -6.35
CA HIS A 34 -4.93 19.63 -5.43
C HIS A 34 -4.04 20.85 -5.67
N HIS A 35 -4.50 22.02 -5.22
CA HIS A 35 -3.62 23.12 -4.83
C HIS A 35 -2.88 22.74 -3.54
N GLU A 36 -2.20 21.58 -3.51
CA GLU A 36 -1.05 21.44 -2.61
C GLU A 36 0.04 22.31 -3.24
N GLY A 37 0.17 23.53 -2.74
CA GLY A 37 1.29 24.42 -3.06
C GLY A 37 2.57 23.60 -3.11
N LYS A 38 3.36 23.76 -4.19
CA LYS A 38 4.53 22.95 -4.52
C LYS A 38 5.30 22.62 -3.24
N ARG A 39 5.05 21.43 -2.66
CA ARG A 39 5.83 20.95 -1.52
C ARG A 39 7.28 21.02 -1.96
N ASP A 40 8.12 21.72 -1.19
CA ASP A 40 9.52 21.81 -1.53
C ASP A 40 10.09 20.39 -1.50
N LYS A 41 10.38 19.88 -2.70
CA LYS A 41 10.83 18.51 -2.88
C LYS A 41 12.21 18.31 -2.24
N LYS A 42 12.98 19.39 -2.10
CA LYS A 42 14.29 19.38 -1.46
C LYS A 42 14.13 19.22 0.05
N GLU A 43 13.29 20.03 0.67
CA GLU A 43 12.95 19.93 2.11
C GLU A 43 12.42 18.53 2.45
N MET A 44 11.53 17.99 1.61
CA MET A 44 11.01 16.64 1.81
C MET A 44 12.10 15.55 1.74
N CYS A 45 13.10 15.69 0.87
CA CYS A 45 14.21 14.74 0.78
C CYS A 45 15.23 14.89 1.91
N GLU A 46 15.40 16.09 2.44
CA GLU A 46 16.15 16.35 3.67
C GLU A 46 15.44 15.68 4.86
N ASP A 47 14.13 15.90 5.01
CA ASP A 47 13.30 15.23 6.03
C ASP A 47 13.33 13.71 5.89
N PHE A 48 13.29 13.18 4.66
CA PHE A 48 13.36 11.74 4.41
C PHE A 48 14.70 11.15 4.87
N ARG A 49 15.81 11.83 4.56
CA ARG A 49 17.16 11.39 4.91
C ARG A 49 17.42 11.52 6.41
N GLU A 50 16.94 12.58 7.02
CA GLU A 50 17.12 12.87 8.45
C GLU A 50 16.08 12.18 9.33
N GLY A 51 15.05 11.57 8.73
CA GLY A 51 13.96 10.92 9.47
C GLY A 51 13.16 11.93 10.30
N LYS A 52 12.80 13.07 9.71
CA LYS A 52 12.05 14.16 10.35
C LYS A 52 10.61 14.23 9.83
N GLY A 53 9.77 14.97 10.55
CA GLY A 53 8.38 15.19 10.18
C GLY A 53 7.63 13.88 9.95
N LYS A 54 7.11 13.70 8.73
CA LYS A 54 6.36 12.49 8.34
C LYS A 54 7.21 11.22 8.23
N PHE A 55 8.53 11.35 8.28
CA PHE A 55 9.45 10.22 8.23
C PHE A 55 10.06 9.90 9.59
N SER A 56 9.67 10.62 10.65
CA SER A 56 10.11 10.35 12.01
C SER A 56 9.65 8.99 12.49
N LYS A 57 10.42 8.42 13.42
CA LYS A 57 10.13 7.11 14.01
C LYS A 57 8.75 7.12 14.70
N GLU A 58 8.49 8.15 15.49
CA GLU A 58 7.22 8.35 16.19
C GLU A 58 6.03 8.39 15.21
N HIS A 59 6.14 9.19 14.14
CA HIS A 59 5.06 9.28 13.16
C HIS A 59 4.88 7.98 12.36
N ARG A 60 5.98 7.25 12.09
CA ARG A 60 5.92 5.94 11.43
C ARG A 60 5.20 4.92 12.31
N GLU A 61 5.48 4.88 13.60
CA GLU A 61 4.84 3.96 14.54
C GLU A 61 3.35 4.25 14.68
N GLU A 62 2.97 5.53 14.83
CA GLU A 62 1.57 5.97 14.86
C GLU A 62 0.83 5.56 13.58
N ARG A 63 1.42 5.86 12.42
CA ARG A 63 0.85 5.49 11.11
C ARG A 63 0.78 3.98 10.90
N GLN A 64 1.76 3.22 11.36
CA GLN A 64 1.74 1.76 11.27
C GLN A 64 0.59 1.17 12.07
N LYS A 65 0.28 1.73 13.25
CA LYS A 65 -0.84 1.28 14.06
C LYS A 65 -2.18 1.58 13.40
N GLU A 66 -2.39 2.84 12.98
CA GLU A 66 -3.60 3.26 12.24
C GLU A 66 -3.83 2.39 10.99
N MET A 67 -2.75 2.12 10.25
CA MET A 67 -2.78 1.31 9.04
C MET A 67 -3.07 -0.16 9.33
N GLN A 68 -2.55 -0.72 10.42
CA GLN A 68 -2.87 -2.09 10.85
C GLN A 68 -4.35 -2.21 11.25
N GLU A 69 -4.89 -1.25 12.01
CA GLU A 69 -6.30 -1.23 12.40
C GLU A 69 -7.22 -1.15 11.18
N HIS A 70 -6.98 -0.18 10.28
CA HIS A 70 -7.73 -0.05 9.03
C HIS A 70 -7.62 -1.31 8.16
N ARG A 71 -6.45 -1.95 8.14
CA ARG A 71 -6.22 -3.16 7.35
C ARG A 71 -6.98 -4.36 7.91
N ALA A 72 -7.02 -4.51 9.24
CA ALA A 72 -7.81 -5.53 9.91
C ALA A 72 -9.32 -5.33 9.65
N GLU A 73 -9.82 -4.10 9.79
CA GLU A 73 -11.21 -3.76 9.50
C GLU A 73 -11.59 -4.12 8.05
N MET A 74 -10.73 -3.78 7.09
CA MET A 74 -10.95 -4.13 5.68
C MET A 74 -10.94 -5.63 5.43
N ALA A 75 -10.04 -6.36 6.08
CA ALA A 75 -9.99 -7.82 5.98
C ALA A 75 -11.27 -8.47 6.54
N ASP A 76 -11.82 -7.93 7.63
CA ASP A 76 -13.09 -8.37 8.21
C ASP A 76 -14.27 -8.07 7.28
N ARG A 77 -14.33 -6.85 6.72
CA ARG A 77 -15.37 -6.43 5.76
C ARG A 77 -15.37 -7.28 4.48
N LEU A 78 -14.19 -7.67 4.01
CA LEU A 78 -14.02 -8.56 2.86
C LEU A 78 -14.15 -10.03 3.22
N MET A 79 -14.36 -10.36 4.51
CA MET A 79 -14.46 -11.73 5.03
C MET A 79 -13.27 -12.60 4.60
N LEU A 80 -12.06 -12.04 4.65
CA LEU A 80 -10.85 -12.74 4.24
C LEU A 80 -10.52 -13.87 5.23
N THR A 81 -10.16 -15.03 4.68
CA THR A 81 -9.60 -16.15 5.46
C THR A 81 -8.21 -15.82 5.98
N ASP A 82 -7.71 -16.59 6.95
CA ASP A 82 -6.37 -16.38 7.51
C ASP A 82 -5.27 -16.44 6.44
N GLU A 83 -5.37 -17.39 5.50
CA GLU A 83 -4.45 -17.49 4.36
C GLU A 83 -4.52 -16.25 3.45
N GLN A 84 -5.72 -15.74 3.19
CA GLN A 84 -5.90 -14.52 2.39
C GLN A 84 -5.40 -13.27 3.12
N ARG A 85 -5.48 -13.24 4.45
CA ARG A 85 -4.96 -12.14 5.28
C ARG A 85 -3.43 -12.07 5.25
N VAL A 86 -2.76 -13.21 5.18
CA VAL A 86 -1.29 -13.29 4.98
C VAL A 86 -0.93 -12.69 3.63
N ILE A 87 -1.58 -13.12 2.55
CA ILE A 87 -1.34 -12.57 1.19
C ILE A 87 -1.66 -11.07 1.14
N TRP A 88 -2.73 -10.65 1.81
CA TRP A 88 -3.08 -9.23 1.97
C TRP A 88 -2.00 -8.43 2.71
N SER A 89 -1.15 -9.09 3.52
CA SER A 89 0.02 -8.48 4.19
C SER A 89 1.14 -8.27 3.23
N GLU A 90 1.50 -9.32 2.53
CA GLU A 90 2.61 -9.33 1.60
C GLU A 90 2.39 -8.25 0.52
N ILE A 91 1.17 -8.14 -0.03
CA ILE A 91 0.81 -7.07 -0.99
C ILE A 91 1.07 -5.68 -0.41
N HIS A 92 0.77 -5.48 0.88
CA HIS A 92 0.96 -4.18 1.52
C HIS A 92 2.44 -3.87 1.74
N ASP A 93 3.20 -4.85 2.23
CA ASP A 93 4.63 -4.73 2.47
C ASP A 93 5.39 -4.46 1.17
N GLU A 94 5.06 -5.17 0.09
CA GLU A 94 5.61 -4.94 -1.25
C GLU A 94 5.34 -3.51 -1.75
N ARG A 95 4.12 -3.00 -1.51
CA ARG A 95 3.75 -1.64 -1.91
C ARG A 95 4.55 -0.60 -1.13
N MET A 96 4.78 -0.84 0.16
CA MET A 96 5.59 0.04 1.01
C MET A 96 7.06 0.06 0.57
N GLU A 97 7.65 -1.10 0.30
CA GLU A 97 9.01 -1.17 -0.25
C GLU A 97 9.13 -0.43 -1.59
N LYS A 98 8.18 -0.65 -2.49
CA LYS A 98 8.18 0.01 -3.80
C LYS A 98 8.05 1.53 -3.68
N TRP A 99 7.27 1.99 -2.70
CA TRP A 99 7.18 3.43 -2.39
C TRP A 99 8.51 3.96 -1.84
N GLN A 100 9.15 3.27 -0.90
CA GLN A 100 10.46 3.66 -0.37
C GLN A 100 11.51 3.77 -1.47
N LYS A 101 11.63 2.76 -2.34
CA LYS A 101 12.56 2.76 -3.48
C LYS A 101 12.31 3.93 -4.45
N LYS A 102 11.03 4.27 -4.70
CA LYS A 102 10.67 5.43 -5.54
C LYS A 102 11.03 6.76 -4.87
N MET A 103 10.89 6.85 -3.55
CA MET A 103 11.26 8.03 -2.78
C MET A 103 12.77 8.23 -2.76
N GLU A 104 13.52 7.17 -2.51
CA GLU A 104 14.99 7.17 -2.56
C GLU A 104 15.49 7.63 -3.93
N LYS A 105 15.02 6.99 -5.01
CA LYS A 105 15.39 7.38 -6.38
C LYS A 105 15.08 8.85 -6.66
N ARG A 106 13.89 9.33 -6.25
CA ARG A 106 13.50 10.73 -6.43
C ARG A 106 14.45 11.68 -5.70
N CYS A 107 14.89 11.33 -4.50
CA CYS A 107 15.80 12.15 -3.72
C CYS A 107 17.23 12.13 -4.27
N ASP A 108 17.66 11.02 -4.87
CA ASP A 108 18.96 10.95 -5.55
C ASP A 108 18.97 11.70 -6.87
N ASP A 109 17.88 11.68 -7.65
CA ASP A 109 17.74 12.47 -8.89
C ASP A 109 17.77 14.00 -8.62
N MET A 110 17.62 14.43 -7.37
CA MET A 110 17.63 15.84 -6.93
C MET A 110 18.90 16.26 -6.17
N LYS A 111 19.86 15.36 -5.97
CA LYS A 111 21.22 15.69 -5.50
C LYS A 111 22.02 16.35 -6.62
#